data_AF-A0A2N4YQV1-F1
#
_entry.id   AF-A0A2N4YQV1-F1
#
_cell.length_a   1.000
_cell.length_b   1.000
_cell.length_c   1.000
_cell.angle_alpha   90.00
_cell.angle_beta   90.00
_cell.angle_gamma   90.00
#
_symmetry.space_group_name_H-M   'P 1'
#
loop_
_entity.id
_entity.type
_entity.pdbx_description
1 polymer ?
#
loop_
_entity_poly.entity_id
_entity_poly.type
_entity_poly.pdbx_seq_one_letter_code
_entity_poly.pdbx_strand_id
1 'polypeptide(L)'
;DQLKAWLMMARPDKADGAFFAQTMKTVQPTRMGISTGLWQSLAPDLWAFYLSLLPERPEWKIIPDAQRVSQSRQVLLQQLGRRNAESTLYENMLKSVRRNFADVSLEDMTSGTDARRLFTTDEVVPGMFTRQAWEGGIQQAIDKAASSRREEIDWVLSDSRKTMSTDLSPEALKARLTRRYFTDFAGSWLNFLNSLRLNPTTNIADVTDQLTLISDVRQSPLIALMNTLAWQGQAGQQREGLSDSLIKSAKDLVGGKDKPVIDQSATGPQGPLDDTFGPLLQLMGKNTGSNVM
;
A
#
# COMPACT_ATOMS: atom_id res chain seq x y z
N ASP A 1 -5.31 2.25 -21.40
CA ASP A 1 -4.18 1.85 -22.28
C ASP A 1 -4.30 2.27 -23.74
N GLN A 2 -5.36 1.89 -24.47
CA GLN A 2 -5.46 2.21 -25.91
C GLN A 2 -5.36 3.70 -26.25
N LEU A 3 -6.05 4.58 -25.50
CA LEU A 3 -5.92 6.03 -25.68
C LEU A 3 -4.49 6.53 -25.37
N LYS A 4 -3.84 5.98 -24.34
CA LYS A 4 -2.45 6.31 -23.99
C LYS A 4 -1.51 5.94 -25.14
N ALA A 5 -1.62 4.72 -25.65
CA ALA A 5 -0.85 4.25 -26.82
C ALA A 5 -1.09 5.13 -28.06
N TRP A 6 -2.34 5.54 -28.32
CA TRP A 6 -2.66 6.43 -29.42
C TRP A 6 -1.99 7.81 -29.29
N LEU A 7 -2.02 8.40 -28.09
CA LEU A 7 -1.42 9.70 -27.82
C LEU A 7 0.13 9.65 -27.80
N MET A 8 0.74 8.53 -27.43
CA MET A 8 2.21 8.34 -27.53
C MET A 8 2.71 8.54 -28.97
N MET A 9 1.96 8.10 -29.97
CA MET A 9 2.31 8.30 -31.38
C MET A 9 2.33 9.77 -31.80
N ALA A 10 1.73 10.67 -31.02
CA ALA A 10 1.72 12.11 -31.26
C ALA A 10 2.66 12.90 -30.32
N ARG A 11 3.23 12.23 -29.29
CA ARG A 11 4.03 12.83 -28.22
C ARG A 11 5.38 12.09 -28.12
N PRO A 12 6.39 12.50 -28.91
CA PRO A 12 7.73 11.90 -28.87
C PRO A 12 8.34 11.91 -27.45
N ASP A 13 8.02 12.91 -26.64
CA ASP A 13 8.45 13.04 -25.23
C ASP A 13 7.86 11.99 -24.28
N LYS A 14 6.84 11.24 -24.72
CA LYS A 14 6.14 10.20 -23.94
C LYS A 14 6.25 8.81 -24.56
N ALA A 15 7.17 8.61 -25.51
CA ALA A 15 7.32 7.34 -26.19
C ALA A 15 7.80 6.21 -25.27
N ASP A 16 7.08 5.08 -25.25
CA ASP A 16 7.44 3.85 -24.55
C ASP A 16 7.11 2.64 -25.44
N GLY A 17 8.12 2.14 -26.15
CA GLY A 17 7.98 1.04 -27.11
C GLY A 17 7.48 -0.27 -26.50
N ALA A 18 7.88 -0.58 -25.27
CA ALA A 18 7.47 -1.81 -24.60
C ALA A 18 5.98 -1.76 -24.23
N PHE A 19 5.54 -0.65 -23.62
CA PHE A 19 4.12 -0.43 -23.30
C PHE A 19 3.25 -0.44 -24.55
N PHE A 20 3.69 0.24 -25.62
CA PHE A 20 2.94 0.34 -26.86
C PHE A 20 2.79 -1.00 -27.56
N ALA A 21 3.88 -1.76 -27.71
CA ALA A 21 3.84 -3.09 -28.29
C ALA A 21 2.91 -4.04 -27.50
N GLN A 22 2.97 -3.99 -26.16
CA GLN A 22 2.10 -4.81 -25.32
C GLN A 22 0.62 -4.40 -25.45
N THR A 23 0.34 -3.10 -25.51
CA THR A 23 -1.04 -2.60 -25.70
C THR A 23 -1.58 -3.02 -27.06
N MET A 24 -0.80 -2.86 -28.13
CA MET A 24 -1.23 -3.14 -29.49
C MET A 24 -1.49 -4.62 -29.76
N LYS A 25 -0.86 -5.55 -29.03
CA LYS A 25 -1.21 -6.98 -29.08
C LYS A 25 -2.68 -7.24 -28.75
N THR A 26 -3.28 -6.46 -27.85
CA THR A 26 -4.67 -6.63 -27.43
C THR A 26 -5.68 -6.08 -28.46
N VAL A 27 -5.24 -5.24 -29.39
CA VAL A 27 -6.08 -4.54 -30.37
C VAL A 27 -5.55 -4.69 -31.80
N GLN A 28 -4.80 -5.76 -32.05
CA GLN A 28 -4.08 -5.95 -33.31
C GLN A 28 -5.06 -5.99 -34.50
N PRO A 29 -4.94 -5.08 -35.48
CA PRO A 29 -5.72 -5.18 -36.70
C PRO A 29 -5.18 -6.32 -37.57
N THR A 30 -6.08 -7.00 -38.28
CA THR A 30 -5.69 -7.95 -39.34
C THR A 30 -5.10 -7.15 -40.50
N ARG A 31 -3.91 -7.54 -40.97
CA ARG A 31 -3.22 -6.82 -42.04
C ARG A 31 -3.38 -7.55 -43.36
N MET A 32 -4.10 -6.94 -44.29
CA MET A 32 -4.28 -7.50 -45.63
C MET A 32 -2.92 -7.70 -46.31
N GLY A 33 -2.73 -8.85 -46.95
CA GLY A 33 -1.49 -9.21 -47.65
C GLY A 33 -0.38 -9.84 -46.77
N ILE A 34 -0.61 -10.04 -45.46
CA ILE A 34 0.31 -10.75 -44.57
C ILE A 34 -0.46 -11.86 -43.83
N SER A 35 0.12 -13.06 -43.71
CA SER A 35 -0.51 -14.14 -42.95
C SER A 35 -0.62 -13.78 -41.46
N THR A 36 -1.69 -14.23 -40.81
CA THR A 36 -1.98 -13.88 -39.41
C THR A 36 -0.84 -14.27 -38.47
N GLY A 37 -0.27 -15.47 -38.62
CA GLY A 37 0.83 -15.93 -37.77
C GLY A 37 2.11 -15.12 -37.94
N LEU A 38 2.44 -14.74 -39.19
CA LEU A 38 3.61 -13.90 -39.47
C LEU A 38 3.41 -12.46 -38.95
N TRP A 39 2.21 -11.91 -39.08
CA TRP A 39 1.89 -10.60 -38.53
C TRP A 39 1.92 -10.60 -36.99
N GLN A 40 1.43 -11.65 -36.34
CA GLN A 40 1.49 -11.81 -34.89
C GLN A 40 2.92 -11.91 -34.36
N SER A 41 3.83 -12.57 -35.10
CA SER A 41 5.24 -12.65 -34.70
C SER A 41 5.99 -11.35 -34.92
N LEU A 42 5.76 -10.64 -36.03
CA LEU A 42 6.54 -9.45 -36.41
C LEU A 42 6.01 -8.13 -35.81
N ALA A 43 4.69 -7.98 -35.68
CA ALA A 43 4.09 -6.70 -35.32
C ALA A 43 4.58 -6.13 -33.97
N PRO A 44 4.74 -6.93 -32.89
CA PRO A 44 5.22 -6.43 -31.61
C PRO A 44 6.58 -5.72 -31.71
N ASP A 45 7.53 -6.30 -32.43
CA ASP A 45 8.87 -5.75 -32.60
C ASP A 45 8.84 -4.48 -33.45
N LEU A 46 8.02 -4.45 -34.51
CA LEU A 46 7.84 -3.27 -35.35
C LEU A 46 7.20 -2.10 -34.57
N TRP A 47 6.22 -2.39 -33.72
CA TRP A 47 5.59 -1.38 -32.86
C TRP A 47 6.54 -0.84 -31.81
N ALA A 48 7.31 -1.72 -31.16
CA ALA A 48 8.33 -1.32 -30.19
C ALA A 48 9.40 -0.46 -30.87
N PHE A 49 9.88 -0.86 -32.04
CA PHE A 49 10.85 -0.12 -32.85
C PHE A 49 10.35 1.27 -33.24
N TYR A 50 9.14 1.35 -33.83
CA TYR A 50 8.54 2.62 -34.24
C TYR A 50 8.50 3.62 -33.09
N LEU A 51 7.99 3.20 -31.93
CA LEU A 51 7.81 4.13 -30.83
C LEU A 51 9.13 4.48 -30.15
N SER A 52 10.06 3.53 -30.00
CA SER A 52 11.39 3.80 -29.42
C SER A 52 12.22 4.79 -30.24
N LEU A 53 12.03 4.86 -31.57
CA LEU A 53 12.71 5.82 -32.44
C LEU A 53 11.97 7.16 -32.59
N LEU A 54 10.73 7.25 -32.13
CA LEU A 54 9.94 8.48 -32.26
C LEU A 54 10.59 9.73 -31.62
N PRO A 55 11.30 9.64 -30.47
CA PRO A 55 12.04 10.79 -29.92
C PRO A 55 13.16 11.29 -30.83
N GLU A 56 13.85 10.37 -31.53
CA GLU A 56 14.95 10.69 -32.46
C GLU A 56 14.45 11.10 -33.85
N ARG A 57 13.21 10.69 -34.19
CA ARG A 57 12.52 10.99 -35.46
C ARG A 57 11.15 11.63 -35.22
N PRO A 58 11.08 12.86 -34.67
CA PRO A 58 9.81 13.52 -34.36
C PRO A 58 8.89 13.72 -35.57
N GLU A 59 9.44 13.69 -36.79
CA GLU A 59 8.70 13.75 -38.06
C GLU A 59 7.76 12.55 -38.28
N TRP A 60 7.98 11.43 -37.58
CA TRP A 60 7.11 10.24 -37.66
C TRP A 60 5.87 10.33 -36.76
N LYS A 61 5.68 11.44 -36.06
CA LYS A 61 4.50 11.65 -35.22
C LYS A 61 3.23 11.72 -36.05
N ILE A 62 2.15 11.18 -35.51
CA ILE A 62 0.82 11.33 -36.12
C ILE A 62 0.15 12.63 -35.65
N ILE A 63 -0.87 13.06 -36.40
CA ILE A 63 -1.83 14.07 -35.95
C ILE A 63 -3.11 13.32 -35.58
N PRO A 64 -3.43 13.15 -34.28
CA PRO A 64 -4.62 12.43 -33.86
C PRO A 64 -5.88 13.28 -34.13
N ASP A 65 -6.99 12.60 -34.41
CA ASP A 65 -8.32 13.21 -34.51
C ASP A 65 -8.74 13.76 -33.13
N ALA A 66 -8.74 15.09 -33.00
CA ALA A 66 -9.02 15.78 -31.75
C ALA A 66 -10.43 15.48 -31.20
N GLN A 67 -11.42 15.29 -32.08
CA GLN A 67 -12.80 14.99 -31.67
C GLN A 67 -12.88 13.58 -31.08
N ARG A 68 -12.26 12.59 -31.74
CA ARG A 68 -12.19 11.21 -31.22
C ARG A 68 -11.40 11.11 -29.92
N VAL A 69 -10.31 11.87 -29.77
CA VAL A 69 -9.56 11.95 -28.50
C VAL A 69 -10.45 12.49 -27.39
N SER A 70 -11.15 13.60 -27.64
CA SER A 70 -12.03 14.23 -26.64
C SER A 70 -13.17 13.31 -26.20
N GLN A 71 -13.85 12.65 -27.16
CA GLN A 71 -14.90 11.67 -26.88
C GLN A 71 -14.38 10.48 -26.06
N SER A 72 -13.21 9.94 -26.42
CA SER A 72 -12.58 8.83 -25.70
C SER A 72 -12.26 9.21 -24.26
N ARG A 73 -11.72 10.42 -24.04
CA ARG A 73 -11.45 10.96 -22.69
C ARG A 73 -12.71 11.07 -21.86
N GLN A 74 -13.80 11.59 -22.43
CA GLN A 74 -15.07 11.76 -21.70
C GLN A 74 -15.63 10.42 -21.21
N VAL A 75 -15.64 9.39 -22.07
CA VAL A 75 -16.10 8.04 -21.70
C VAL A 75 -15.21 7.44 -20.61
N LEU A 76 -13.89 7.55 -20.75
CA LEU A 76 -12.94 7.02 -19.77
C LEU A 76 -13.06 7.72 -18.42
N LEU A 77 -13.22 9.04 -18.39
CA LEU A 77 -13.44 9.81 -17.15
C LEU A 77 -14.74 9.39 -16.44
N GLN A 78 -15.81 9.15 -17.19
CA GLN A 78 -17.07 8.64 -16.62
C GLN A 78 -16.91 7.21 -16.04
N GLN A 79 -16.11 6.35 -16.67
CA GLN A 79 -15.83 5.01 -16.15
C GLN A 79 -14.94 5.07 -14.90
N LEU A 80 -13.98 5.98 -14.87
CA LEU A 80 -13.06 6.18 -13.74
C LEU A 80 -13.74 6.74 -12.50
N GLY A 81 -14.82 7.51 -12.66
CA GLY A 81 -15.66 7.93 -11.54
C GLY A 81 -16.43 6.78 -10.86
N ARG A 82 -16.39 5.55 -11.41
CA ARG A 82 -17.02 4.39 -10.78
C ARG A 82 -16.07 3.71 -9.79
N ARG A 83 -16.56 3.48 -8.56
CA ARG A 83 -15.87 2.79 -7.44
C ARG A 83 -15.18 1.46 -7.81
N ASN A 84 -15.61 0.80 -8.89
CA ASN A 84 -15.07 -0.49 -9.33
C ASN A 84 -13.61 -0.41 -9.82
N ALA A 85 -13.19 0.74 -10.36
CA ALA A 85 -11.81 0.92 -10.85
C ALA A 85 -10.80 0.94 -9.69
N GLU A 86 -11.11 1.65 -8.60
CA GLU A 86 -10.25 1.70 -7.41
C GLU A 86 -10.14 0.34 -6.72
N SER A 87 -11.24 -0.40 -6.62
CA SER A 87 -11.21 -1.76 -6.06
C SER A 87 -10.35 -2.71 -6.87
N THR A 88 -10.45 -2.67 -8.20
CA THR A 88 -9.61 -3.52 -9.06
C THR A 88 -8.13 -3.16 -8.93
N LEU A 89 -7.82 -1.87 -8.87
CA LEU A 89 -6.46 -1.37 -8.67
C LEU A 89 -5.89 -1.82 -7.32
N TYR A 90 -6.67 -1.70 -6.24
CA TYR A 90 -6.29 -2.15 -4.91
C TYR A 90 -6.00 -3.66 -4.87
N GLU A 91 -6.88 -4.49 -5.45
CA GLU A 91 -6.68 -5.95 -5.49
C GLU A 91 -5.43 -6.35 -6.29
N ASN A 92 -5.20 -5.71 -7.44
CA ASN A 92 -4.02 -5.98 -8.25
C ASN A 92 -2.73 -5.56 -7.53
N MET A 93 -2.77 -4.44 -6.81
CA MET A 93 -1.69 -3.99 -5.96
C MET A 93 -1.37 -5.05 -4.90
N LEU A 94 -2.36 -5.48 -4.11
CA LEU A 94 -2.18 -6.52 -3.09
C LEU A 94 -1.64 -7.82 -3.69
N LYS A 95 -2.17 -8.27 -4.84
CA LYS A 95 -1.70 -9.50 -5.52
C LYS A 95 -0.23 -9.42 -5.92
N SER A 96 0.24 -8.25 -6.35
CA SER A 96 1.64 -8.08 -6.76
C SER A 96 2.60 -8.15 -5.57
N VAL A 97 2.15 -7.71 -4.39
CA VAL A 97 2.95 -7.71 -3.15
C VAL A 97 2.86 -9.05 -2.42
N ARG A 98 1.70 -9.73 -2.45
CA ARG A 98 1.43 -10.98 -1.71
C ARG A 98 2.51 -12.05 -1.91
N ARG A 99 3.08 -12.17 -3.11
CA ARG A 99 4.09 -13.21 -3.42
C ARG A 99 5.40 -13.06 -2.62
N ASN A 100 5.66 -11.88 -2.07
CA ASN A 100 6.92 -11.56 -1.42
C ASN A 100 6.85 -11.68 0.12
N PHE A 101 5.65 -11.86 0.68
CA PHE A 101 5.44 -11.87 2.13
C PHE A 101 4.63 -13.10 2.51
N ALA A 102 5.28 -14.05 3.20
CA ALA A 102 4.64 -15.24 3.73
C ALA A 102 3.68 -14.87 4.88
N ASP A 103 2.61 -15.66 5.01
CA ASP A 103 1.66 -15.53 6.11
C ASP A 103 2.33 -15.79 7.45
N VAL A 104 1.90 -15.07 8.47
CA VAL A 104 2.50 -15.08 9.81
C VAL A 104 1.62 -15.90 10.74
N SER A 105 2.17 -16.98 11.27
CA SER A 105 1.51 -17.86 12.23
C SER A 105 1.66 -17.37 13.67
N LEU A 106 0.91 -17.96 14.60
CA LEU A 106 1.08 -17.69 16.02
C LEU A 106 2.51 -17.99 16.49
N GLU A 107 3.09 -19.10 16.02
CA GLU A 107 4.45 -19.52 16.36
C GLU A 107 5.50 -18.51 15.90
N ASP A 108 5.32 -17.90 14.73
CA ASP A 108 6.21 -16.84 14.23
C ASP A 108 6.13 -15.59 15.13
N MET A 109 4.92 -15.24 15.59
CA MET A 109 4.68 -14.06 16.45
C MET A 109 5.21 -14.24 17.87
N THR A 110 5.32 -15.47 18.34
CA THR A 110 5.76 -15.80 19.71
C THR A 110 7.11 -16.50 19.73
N SER A 111 7.95 -16.27 18.71
CA SER A 111 9.25 -16.91 18.55
C SER A 111 10.08 -16.84 19.84
N GLY A 112 10.67 -17.99 20.22
CA GLY A 112 11.40 -18.14 21.49
C GLY A 112 10.53 -18.56 22.69
N THR A 113 9.22 -18.72 22.51
CA THR A 113 8.29 -19.29 23.50
C THR A 113 7.47 -20.43 22.90
N ASP A 114 6.85 -21.24 23.74
CA ASP A 114 5.97 -22.33 23.29
C ASP A 114 4.50 -21.89 23.36
N ALA A 115 4.04 -21.21 22.31
CA ALA A 115 2.66 -20.71 22.23
C ALA A 115 1.62 -21.82 22.29
N ARG A 116 1.91 -23.01 21.77
CA ARG A 116 0.98 -24.14 21.72
C ARG A 116 0.62 -24.67 23.10
N ARG A 117 1.43 -24.38 24.13
CA ARG A 117 1.09 -24.72 25.52
C ARG A 117 -0.02 -23.84 26.08
N LEU A 118 -0.13 -22.62 25.60
CA LEU A 118 -1.07 -21.63 26.14
C LEU A 118 -2.28 -21.41 25.24
N PHE A 119 -2.04 -21.31 23.93
CA PHE A 119 -3.03 -20.89 22.95
C PHE A 119 -3.22 -21.91 21.84
N THR A 120 -4.40 -21.87 21.24
CA THR A 120 -4.74 -22.52 19.99
C THR A 120 -5.45 -21.54 19.06
N THR A 121 -5.18 -21.63 17.77
CA THR A 121 -5.84 -20.88 16.70
C THR A 121 -5.68 -21.64 15.39
N ASP A 122 -6.68 -21.51 14.52
CA ASP A 122 -6.65 -22.03 13.14
C ASP A 122 -6.41 -20.90 12.12
N GLU A 123 -6.29 -19.65 12.58
CA GLU A 123 -6.09 -18.47 11.73
C GLU A 123 -4.61 -18.07 11.67
N VAL A 124 -4.25 -17.48 10.54
CA VAL A 124 -2.95 -16.84 10.31
C VAL A 124 -3.17 -15.43 9.82
N VAL A 125 -2.22 -14.53 10.06
CA VAL A 125 -2.27 -13.18 9.50
C VAL A 125 -1.63 -13.20 8.11
N PRO A 126 -2.33 -12.77 7.04
CA PRO A 126 -1.73 -12.71 5.73
C PRO A 126 -0.48 -11.82 5.72
N GLY A 127 0.62 -12.29 5.13
CA GLY A 127 1.93 -11.63 5.23
C GLY A 127 1.94 -10.20 4.71
N MET A 128 1.06 -9.91 3.75
CA MET A 128 0.85 -8.59 3.15
C MET A 128 0.26 -7.56 4.13
N PHE A 129 -0.31 -7.98 5.26
CA PHE A 129 -0.84 -7.13 6.32
C PHE A 129 0.08 -7.10 7.55
N THR A 130 1.37 -6.94 7.29
CA THR A 130 2.40 -6.81 8.32
C THR A 130 3.14 -5.49 8.14
N ARG A 131 3.81 -5.02 9.19
CA ARG A 131 4.67 -3.84 9.14
C ARG A 131 5.79 -4.02 8.13
N GLN A 132 6.35 -5.23 8.03
CA GLN A 132 7.35 -5.57 7.01
C GLN A 132 6.79 -5.37 5.60
N ALA A 133 5.57 -5.82 5.33
CA ALA A 133 4.94 -5.62 4.02
C ALA A 133 4.60 -4.14 3.76
N TRP A 134 4.15 -3.41 4.78
CA TRP A 134 3.93 -1.97 4.69
C TRP A 134 5.21 -1.23 4.27
N GLU A 135 6.28 -1.37 5.05
CA GLU A 135 7.56 -0.67 4.85
C GLU A 135 8.32 -1.22 3.62
N GLY A 136 8.16 -2.51 3.31
CA GLY A 136 8.94 -3.21 2.28
C GLY A 136 8.30 -3.29 0.90
N GLY A 137 7.03 -2.93 0.71
CA GLY A 137 6.41 -3.03 -0.62
C GLY A 137 5.09 -2.30 -0.82
N ILE A 138 4.17 -2.34 0.16
CA ILE A 138 2.84 -1.75 0.00
C ILE A 138 2.90 -0.24 -0.18
N GLN A 139 3.71 0.46 0.64
CA GLN A 139 3.84 1.91 0.54
C GLN A 139 4.29 2.33 -0.88
N GLN A 140 5.32 1.66 -1.41
CA GLN A 140 5.82 1.91 -2.76
C GLN A 140 4.78 1.56 -3.84
N ALA A 141 4.03 0.47 -3.65
CA ALA A 141 3.00 0.07 -4.60
C ALA A 141 1.84 1.08 -4.67
N ILE A 142 1.44 1.65 -3.53
CA ILE A 142 0.47 2.75 -3.46
C ILE A 142 1.03 4.01 -4.16
N ASP A 143 2.29 4.36 -3.89
CA ASP A 143 2.95 5.52 -4.50
C ASP A 143 3.05 5.40 -6.02
N LYS A 144 3.37 4.20 -6.51
CA LYS A 144 3.39 3.89 -7.93
C LYS A 144 2.00 4.01 -8.54
N ALA A 145 0.97 3.48 -7.89
CA ALA A 145 -0.41 3.57 -8.37
C ALA A 145 -0.88 5.03 -8.47
N ALA A 146 -0.59 5.85 -7.45
CA ALA A 146 -0.90 7.28 -7.48
C ALA A 146 -0.11 8.02 -8.58
N SER A 147 1.18 7.71 -8.76
CA SER A 147 2.01 8.33 -9.80
C SER A 147 1.56 7.95 -11.22
N SER A 148 1.27 6.67 -11.47
CA SER A 148 0.70 6.23 -12.75
C SER A 148 -0.64 6.89 -13.02
N ARG A 149 -1.47 7.07 -11.98
CA ARG A 149 -2.73 7.82 -12.08
C ARG A 149 -2.50 9.28 -12.45
N ARG A 150 -1.48 9.91 -11.85
CA ARG A 150 -1.07 11.28 -12.19
C ARG A 150 -0.70 11.39 -13.65
N GLU A 151 0.10 10.48 -14.19
CA GLU A 151 0.48 10.51 -15.61
C GLU A 151 -0.73 10.31 -16.53
N GLU A 152 -1.60 9.34 -16.25
CA GLU A 152 -2.83 9.15 -17.02
C GLU A 152 -3.68 10.42 -17.01
N ILE A 153 -3.82 11.06 -15.85
CA ILE A 153 -4.60 12.26 -15.72
C ILE A 153 -3.92 13.45 -16.43
N ASP A 154 -2.64 13.67 -16.18
CA ASP A 154 -1.90 14.88 -16.56
C ASP A 154 -1.78 15.07 -18.06
N TRP A 155 -1.66 13.98 -18.84
CA TRP A 155 -1.50 14.12 -20.29
C TRP A 155 -2.39 13.20 -21.14
N VAL A 156 -2.88 12.06 -20.60
CA VAL A 156 -3.77 11.16 -21.35
C VAL A 156 -5.22 11.63 -21.28
N LEU A 157 -5.69 12.04 -20.09
CA LEU A 157 -7.10 12.33 -19.82
C LEU A 157 -7.41 13.83 -19.66
N SER A 158 -6.44 14.67 -19.34
CA SER A 158 -6.66 16.12 -19.26
C SER A 158 -6.90 16.70 -20.66
N ASP A 159 -8.03 17.36 -20.82
CA ASP A 159 -8.19 18.41 -21.81
C ASP A 159 -7.71 19.70 -21.12
N SER A 160 -6.77 20.43 -21.71
CA SER A 160 -5.95 21.48 -21.06
C SER A 160 -6.73 22.70 -20.54
N ARG A 161 -8.07 22.62 -20.39
CA ARG A 161 -8.97 23.73 -20.08
C ARG A 161 -10.12 23.43 -19.11
N LYS A 162 -10.21 22.25 -18.47
CA LYS A 162 -11.22 22.01 -17.43
C LYS A 162 -10.60 21.60 -16.10
N THR A 163 -10.79 22.47 -15.11
CA THR A 163 -10.50 22.28 -13.69
C THR A 163 -10.99 20.91 -13.22
N MET A 164 -10.06 20.08 -12.80
CA MET A 164 -10.34 18.74 -12.32
C MET A 164 -11.00 18.81 -10.94
N SER A 165 -12.00 17.96 -10.72
CA SER A 165 -12.59 17.72 -9.40
C SER A 165 -11.51 17.17 -8.45
N THR A 166 -11.34 17.82 -7.30
CA THR A 166 -10.35 17.49 -6.25
C THR A 166 -10.38 16.02 -5.80
N ASP A 167 -11.52 15.34 -5.93
CA ASP A 167 -11.69 13.93 -5.58
C ASP A 167 -10.90 12.95 -6.47
N LEU A 168 -10.51 13.38 -7.66
CA LEU A 168 -9.74 12.58 -8.63
C LEU A 168 -8.24 12.85 -8.57
N SER A 169 -7.75 13.63 -7.59
CA SER A 169 -6.32 13.90 -7.48
C SER A 169 -5.52 12.63 -7.11
N PRO A 170 -4.28 12.51 -7.60
CA PRO A 170 -3.37 11.44 -7.22
C PRO A 170 -3.17 11.32 -5.70
N GLU A 171 -3.11 12.47 -5.02
CA GLU A 171 -2.91 12.56 -3.58
C GLU A 171 -4.14 12.05 -2.83
N ALA A 172 -5.36 12.39 -3.30
CA ALA A 172 -6.59 11.85 -2.73
C ALA A 172 -6.70 10.34 -2.97
N LEU A 173 -6.28 9.84 -4.15
CA LEU A 173 -6.23 8.40 -4.41
C LEU A 173 -5.25 7.69 -3.47
N LYS A 174 -4.03 8.22 -3.29
CA LYS A 174 -3.04 7.69 -2.35
C LYS A 174 -3.63 7.59 -0.94
N ALA A 175 -4.24 8.68 -0.45
CA ALA A 175 -4.86 8.69 0.88
C ALA A 175 -5.99 7.64 1.01
N ARG A 176 -6.85 7.49 -0.01
CA ARG A 176 -7.92 6.48 -0.02
C ARG A 176 -7.37 5.06 0.00
N LEU A 177 -6.37 4.76 -0.82
CA LEU A 177 -5.74 3.43 -0.88
C LEU A 177 -5.03 3.09 0.44
N THR A 178 -4.29 4.04 1.01
CA THR A 178 -3.64 3.86 2.32
C THR A 178 -4.67 3.61 3.42
N ARG A 179 -5.75 4.39 3.47
CA ARG A 179 -6.81 4.20 4.48
C ARG A 179 -7.48 2.84 4.34
N ARG A 180 -7.80 2.43 3.11
CA ARG A 180 -8.37 1.10 2.84
C ARG A 180 -7.41 0.00 3.27
N TYR A 181 -6.12 0.11 2.92
CA TYR A 181 -5.10 -0.83 3.35
C TYR A 181 -5.05 -1.00 4.87
N PHE A 182 -5.02 0.09 5.63
CA PHE A 182 -4.98 0.01 7.09
C PHE A 182 -6.29 -0.51 7.70
N THR A 183 -7.42 -0.31 7.02
CA THR A 183 -8.69 -0.94 7.41
C THR A 183 -8.62 -2.46 7.27
N ASP A 184 -8.12 -2.97 6.14
CA ASP A 184 -7.99 -4.41 5.88
C ASP A 184 -6.87 -5.05 6.73
N PHE A 185 -5.80 -4.29 7.00
CA PHE A 185 -4.77 -4.64 7.97
C PHE A 185 -5.37 -4.86 9.36
N ALA A 186 -6.08 -3.86 9.88
CA ALA A 186 -6.73 -3.92 11.18
C ALA A 186 -7.71 -5.09 11.26
N GLY A 187 -8.54 -5.28 10.23
CA GLY A 187 -9.48 -6.40 10.16
C GLY A 187 -8.79 -7.76 10.20
N SER A 188 -7.68 -7.93 9.49
CA SER A 188 -6.92 -9.20 9.48
C SER A 188 -6.33 -9.52 10.85
N TRP A 189 -5.76 -8.53 11.53
CA TRP A 189 -5.22 -8.71 12.88
C TRP A 189 -6.31 -8.95 13.91
N LEU A 190 -7.44 -8.24 13.85
CA LEU A 190 -8.58 -8.48 14.73
C LEU A 190 -9.17 -9.88 14.54
N ASN A 191 -9.29 -10.35 13.30
CA ASN A 191 -9.78 -11.71 13.02
C ASN A 191 -8.86 -12.76 13.66
N PHE A 192 -7.54 -12.62 13.48
CA PHE A 192 -6.56 -13.47 14.14
C PHE A 192 -6.72 -13.42 15.67
N LEU A 193 -6.71 -12.23 16.27
CA LEU A 193 -6.84 -12.06 17.73
C LEU A 193 -8.13 -12.64 18.30
N ASN A 194 -9.25 -12.48 17.60
CA ASN A 194 -10.55 -13.02 18.01
C ASN A 194 -10.64 -14.56 17.85
N SER A 195 -9.76 -15.15 17.04
CA SER A 195 -9.69 -16.61 16.87
C SER A 195 -8.86 -17.30 17.96
N LEU A 196 -7.98 -16.58 18.66
CA LEU A 196 -7.14 -17.13 19.70
C LEU A 196 -7.99 -17.65 20.86
N ARG A 197 -7.75 -18.91 21.23
CA ARG A 197 -8.36 -19.54 22.39
C ARG A 197 -7.28 -20.00 23.36
N LEU A 198 -7.56 -19.90 24.65
CA LEU A 198 -6.76 -20.61 25.65
C LEU A 198 -7.04 -22.10 25.54
N ASN A 199 -5.99 -22.91 25.69
CA ASN A 199 -6.15 -24.36 25.75
C ASN A 199 -6.97 -24.74 26.99
N PRO A 200 -7.94 -25.67 26.85
CA PRO A 200 -8.72 -26.15 27.98
C PRO A 200 -7.82 -26.94 28.95
N THR A 201 -8.01 -26.71 30.24
CA THR A 201 -7.32 -27.44 31.31
C THR A 201 -8.30 -28.40 31.99
N THR A 202 -7.81 -29.58 32.39
CA THR A 202 -8.68 -30.64 32.93
C THR A 202 -8.54 -30.82 34.44
N ASN A 203 -7.45 -30.33 35.03
CA ASN A 203 -7.18 -30.43 36.45
C ASN A 203 -6.50 -29.15 37.01
N ILE A 204 -6.46 -29.00 38.34
CA ILE A 204 -5.92 -27.82 39.02
C ILE A 204 -4.41 -27.64 38.81
N ALA A 205 -3.66 -28.73 38.62
CA ALA A 205 -2.23 -28.65 38.34
C ALA A 205 -2.00 -28.01 36.96
N ASP A 206 -2.75 -28.45 35.93
CA ASP A 206 -2.71 -27.85 34.59
C ASP A 206 -3.05 -26.34 34.63
N VAL A 207 -4.03 -25.94 35.44
CA VAL A 207 -4.39 -24.51 35.61
C VAL A 207 -3.23 -23.73 36.23
N THR A 208 -2.58 -24.30 37.24
CA THR A 208 -1.44 -23.67 37.91
C THR A 208 -0.28 -23.52 36.94
N ASP A 209 0.06 -24.57 36.20
CA ASP A 209 1.12 -24.54 35.18
C ASP A 209 0.83 -23.51 34.09
N GLN A 210 -0.43 -23.41 33.63
CA GLN A 210 -0.83 -22.44 32.62
C GLN A 210 -0.74 -21.00 33.15
N LEU A 211 -1.17 -20.73 34.39
CA LEU A 211 -1.05 -19.41 35.03
C LEU A 211 0.41 -19.03 35.31
N THR A 212 1.24 -19.98 35.72
CA THR A 212 2.69 -19.78 35.88
C THR A 212 3.33 -19.44 34.53
N LEU A 213 2.95 -20.13 33.45
CA LEU A 213 3.46 -19.83 32.12
C LEU A 213 3.03 -18.45 31.62
N ILE A 214 1.77 -18.04 31.86
CA ILE A 214 1.29 -16.70 31.50
C ILE A 214 2.08 -15.60 32.22
N SER A 215 2.43 -15.83 33.49
CA SER A 215 3.12 -14.86 34.34
C SER A 215 4.66 -14.88 34.23
N ASP A 216 5.25 -15.89 33.58
CA ASP A 216 6.70 -15.97 33.37
C ASP A 216 7.17 -14.90 32.37
N VAL A 217 7.90 -13.89 32.87
CA VAL A 217 8.37 -12.75 32.05
C VAL A 217 9.29 -13.17 30.88
N ARG A 218 9.99 -14.31 30.99
CA ARG A 218 10.95 -14.77 29.98
C ARG A 218 10.33 -15.73 28.97
N GLN A 219 9.40 -16.56 29.39
CA GLN A 219 8.85 -17.63 28.56
C GLN A 219 7.36 -17.48 28.22
N SER A 220 6.68 -16.44 28.73
CA SER A 220 5.26 -16.20 28.47
C SER A 220 4.97 -15.95 26.98
N PRO A 221 4.21 -16.84 26.32
CA PRO A 221 3.77 -16.62 24.95
C PRO A 221 2.84 -15.41 24.83
N LEU A 222 2.11 -15.07 25.89
CA LEU A 222 1.26 -13.88 25.92
C LEU A 222 2.12 -12.61 25.82
N ILE A 223 3.19 -12.52 26.60
CA ILE A 223 4.11 -11.36 26.56
C ILE A 223 4.78 -11.27 25.19
N ALA A 224 5.24 -12.39 24.62
CA ALA A 224 5.83 -12.43 23.29
C ALA A 224 4.85 -11.94 22.22
N LEU A 225 3.60 -12.44 22.24
CA LEU A 225 2.54 -12.01 21.32
C LEU A 225 2.25 -10.51 21.45
N MET A 226 2.11 -10.02 22.68
CA MET A 226 1.86 -8.62 22.98
C MET A 226 3.00 -7.71 22.48
N ASN A 227 4.26 -8.14 22.60
CA ASN A 227 5.41 -7.43 22.02
C ASN A 227 5.33 -7.36 20.49
N THR A 228 4.96 -8.45 19.83
CA THR A 228 4.77 -8.47 18.37
C THR A 228 3.63 -7.55 17.96
N LEU A 229 2.49 -7.57 18.65
CA LEU A 229 1.38 -6.65 18.41
C LEU A 229 1.80 -5.19 18.58
N ALA A 230 2.60 -4.89 19.61
CA ALA A 230 3.11 -3.54 19.81
C ALA A 230 3.95 -3.05 18.64
N TRP A 231 4.80 -3.93 18.12
CA TRP A 231 5.66 -3.61 17.00
C TRP A 231 4.88 -3.46 15.67
N GLN A 232 3.86 -4.29 15.47
CA GLN A 232 2.98 -4.26 14.29
C GLN A 232 2.04 -3.04 14.29
N GLY A 233 1.49 -2.66 15.46
CA GLY A 233 0.60 -1.51 15.62
C GLY A 233 1.24 -0.16 15.31
N GLN A 234 2.58 -0.10 15.25
CA GLN A 234 3.33 1.08 14.83
C GLN A 234 3.45 1.22 13.30
N ALA A 235 2.90 0.29 12.51
CA ALA A 235 2.90 0.41 11.05
C ALA A 235 2.19 1.69 10.60
N GLY A 236 2.79 2.41 9.66
CA GLY A 236 2.21 3.64 9.12
C GLY A 236 2.28 4.87 10.02
N GLN A 237 2.82 4.76 11.25
CA GLN A 237 3.16 5.95 12.03
C GLN A 237 4.21 6.74 11.25
N GLN A 238 3.95 8.05 11.08
CA GLN A 238 4.98 8.95 10.55
C GLN A 238 6.12 8.95 11.57
N ARG A 239 7.22 8.27 11.25
CA ARG A 239 8.48 8.54 11.92
C ARG A 239 8.75 10.01 11.63
N GLU A 240 8.52 10.92 12.58
CA GLU A 240 9.20 12.20 12.58
C GLU A 240 10.66 11.85 12.29
N GLY A 241 11.19 12.30 11.14
CA GLY A 241 12.56 11.95 10.79
C GLY A 241 13.44 12.32 11.98
N LEU A 242 14.42 11.48 12.32
CA LEU A 242 15.35 11.78 13.42
C LEU A 242 15.93 13.21 13.29
N SER A 243 16.02 13.72 12.05
CA SER A 243 16.31 15.11 11.71
C SER A 243 15.28 16.12 12.24
N ASP A 244 13.97 15.91 12.08
CA ASP A 244 12.93 16.82 12.56
C ASP A 244 12.86 16.81 14.10
N SER A 245 13.04 15.66 14.74
CA SER A 245 13.09 15.60 16.21
C SER A 245 14.33 16.31 16.76
N LEU A 246 15.50 16.18 16.11
CA LEU A 246 16.72 16.90 16.48
C LEU A 246 16.62 18.41 16.23
N ILE A 247 15.99 18.82 15.12
CA ILE A 247 15.75 20.24 14.81
C ILE A 247 14.76 20.84 15.80
N LYS A 248 13.71 20.10 16.18
CA LYS A 248 12.74 20.53 17.19
C LYS A 248 13.38 20.63 18.58
N SER A 249 14.16 19.62 19.01
CA SER A 249 14.93 19.68 20.25
C SER A 249 15.95 20.83 20.27
N ALA A 250 16.62 21.11 19.14
CA ALA A 250 17.53 22.25 19.02
C ALA A 250 16.79 23.60 19.07
N LYS A 251 15.57 23.66 18.51
CA LYS A 251 14.72 24.85 18.53
C LYS A 251 14.14 25.13 19.92
N ASP A 252 13.76 24.08 20.64
CA ASP A 252 13.28 24.15 22.02
C ASP A 252 14.41 24.51 23.01
N LEU A 253 15.65 24.11 22.73
CA LEU A 253 16.84 24.52 23.50
C LEU A 253 17.26 25.98 23.30
N VAL A 254 16.90 26.59 22.16
CA VAL A 254 17.24 27.98 21.82
C VAL A 254 16.11 28.96 22.18
N GLY A 255 14.86 28.49 22.23
CA GLY A 255 13.67 29.26 22.61
C GLY A 255 13.45 29.33 24.13
N GLY A 256 14.27 30.06 24.86
CA GLY A 256 14.13 30.22 26.31
C GLY A 256 12.82 30.89 26.76
N LYS A 257 12.10 30.18 27.65
CA LYS A 257 11.13 30.62 28.71
C LYS A 257 9.84 31.35 28.28
N ASP A 258 8.69 30.65 28.31
CA ASP A 258 7.68 30.68 29.40
C ASP A 258 6.32 30.05 28.97
N LYS A 259 5.81 29.14 29.83
CA LYS A 259 4.46 28.51 29.95
C LYS A 259 4.05 27.33 29.03
N PRO A 260 3.10 26.45 29.45
CA PRO A 260 2.64 26.07 30.79
C PRO A 260 2.95 24.59 31.14
N VAL A 261 2.63 24.21 32.38
CA VAL A 261 2.63 22.83 32.91
C VAL A 261 1.77 21.93 32.02
N ILE A 262 2.38 20.84 31.53
CA ILE A 262 1.78 19.69 30.83
C ILE A 262 0.94 20.10 29.61
N ASP A 263 1.58 20.08 28.45
CA ASP A 263 0.87 20.02 27.18
C ASP A 263 0.24 18.61 27.05
N GLN A 264 -1.02 18.46 27.47
CA GLN A 264 -1.81 17.23 27.28
C GLN A 264 -2.10 16.92 25.80
N SER A 265 -1.56 17.71 24.88
CA SER A 265 -1.59 17.47 23.44
C SER A 265 -0.40 16.67 22.92
N ALA A 266 0.55 16.25 23.77
CA ALA A 266 1.59 15.28 23.43
C ALA A 266 1.06 13.83 23.37
N THR A 267 -0.10 13.64 22.73
CA THR A 267 -0.41 12.35 22.11
C THR A 267 0.60 12.20 21.00
N GLY A 268 1.49 11.21 21.07
CA GLY A 268 2.44 10.92 19.99
C GLY A 268 1.72 10.83 18.64
N PRO A 269 2.43 10.98 17.49
CA PRO A 269 1.80 11.08 16.19
C PRO A 269 0.78 9.95 15.98
N GLN A 270 -0.50 10.33 15.85
CA GLN A 270 -1.59 9.37 15.74
C GLN A 270 -1.39 8.52 14.49
N GLY A 271 -1.15 7.23 14.68
CA GLY A 271 -1.01 6.24 13.64
C GLY A 271 -2.36 5.80 13.08
N PRO A 272 -2.40 5.30 11.83
CA PRO A 272 -3.64 4.81 11.21
C PRO A 272 -4.24 3.57 11.90
N LEU A 273 -3.49 2.96 12.83
CA LEU A 273 -3.87 1.76 13.57
C LEU A 273 -4.16 2.03 15.05
N ASP A 274 -4.04 3.28 15.51
CA ASP A 274 -4.13 3.61 16.93
C ASP A 274 -5.51 3.29 17.52
N ASP A 275 -6.60 3.45 16.76
CA ASP A 275 -7.94 3.06 17.23
C ASP A 275 -8.08 1.54 17.43
N THR A 276 -7.37 0.74 16.62
CA THR A 276 -7.47 -0.73 16.66
C THR A 276 -6.52 -1.34 17.70
N PHE A 277 -5.28 -0.86 17.74
CA PHE A 277 -4.24 -1.41 18.62
C PHE A 277 -4.11 -0.64 19.93
N GLY A 278 -4.57 0.61 19.99
CA GLY A 278 -4.41 1.53 21.12
C GLY A 278 -4.86 0.96 22.47
N PRO A 279 -6.06 0.38 22.60
CA PRO A 279 -6.50 -0.22 23.87
C PRO A 279 -5.55 -1.31 24.38
N LEU A 280 -5.02 -2.15 23.49
CA LEU A 280 -4.06 -3.21 23.84
C LEU A 280 -2.68 -2.63 24.17
N LEU A 281 -2.25 -1.59 23.45
CA LEU A 281 -1.00 -0.88 23.71
C LEU A 281 -0.99 -0.17 25.07
N GLN A 282 -2.13 0.43 25.45
CA GLN A 282 -2.32 1.05 26.76
C GLN A 282 -2.21 0.03 27.90
N LEU A 283 -2.80 -1.16 27.73
CA LEU A 283 -2.71 -2.24 28.71
C LEU A 283 -1.26 -2.70 28.95
N MET A 284 -0.41 -2.63 27.93
CA MET A 284 1.02 -2.93 28.07
C MET A 284 1.84 -1.81 28.72
N GLY A 285 1.25 -0.65 29.01
CA GLY A 285 1.97 0.54 29.44
C GLY A 285 2.88 1.15 28.36
N LYS A 286 2.77 0.69 27.10
CA LYS A 286 3.54 1.19 25.96
C LYS A 286 2.81 2.36 25.29
N ASN A 287 2.76 3.50 25.98
CA ASN A 287 2.40 4.76 25.35
C ASN A 287 3.60 5.28 24.54
N THR A 288 3.38 5.65 23.27
CA THR A 288 4.30 6.44 22.44
C THR A 288 4.50 7.89 22.94
N GLY A 289 4.04 8.21 24.16
CA GLY A 289 4.15 9.54 24.78
C GLY A 289 4.66 9.52 26.23
N SER A 290 5.24 8.43 26.73
CA SER A 290 5.86 8.41 28.06
C SER A 290 7.10 7.52 28.09
N ASN A 291 8.21 8.11 27.64
CA ASN A 291 9.50 7.74 28.23
C ASN A 291 9.56 8.46 29.58
N VAL A 292 9.26 7.73 30.66
CA VAL A 292 9.56 8.18 32.02
C VAL A 292 10.84 7.46 32.45
N MET A 293 11.96 8.17 32.28
CA MET A 293 13.06 8.18 33.25
C MET A 293 13.49 9.64 33.42
#